data_AF-A0AAE8TZK0-F1
#
_entry.id   AF-A0AAE8TZK0-F1
#
_cell.length_a   1.000
_cell.length_b   1.000
_cell.length_c   1.000
_cell.angle_alpha   90.00
_cell.angle_beta   90.00
_cell.angle_gamma   90.00
#
_symmetry.space_group_name_H-M   'P 1'
#
loop_
_entity.id
_entity.type
_entity.pdbx_description
1 polymer ?
#
loop_
_entity_poly.entity_id
_entity_poly.type
_entity_poly.pdbx_seq_one_letter_code
_entity_poly.pdbx_strand_id
1 'polypeptide(L)'
;MTSGYRVHLLHTDDAPRAYGLIQVAAPCFSADDWGEVVASADRWTLVSLKDPAGYVRGLAAYRIGTHPIARRLMDVPIFVAASVIDDVAIADVLFTSLRRRSAGCDFMRLWGQFPSDFAEMEDEDKFCRWDHGLMVRVDQKPSPALL
;
A
#
# COMPACT_ATOMS: atom_id res chain seq x y z
N MET A 1 -16.61 2.60 -18.45
CA MET A 1 -16.92 1.22 -18.01
C MET A 1 -16.40 1.06 -16.59
N THR A 2 -17.25 0.72 -15.62
CA THR A 2 -16.78 0.36 -14.29
C THR A 2 -16.13 -1.01 -14.40
N SER A 3 -14.80 -1.08 -14.30
CA SER A 3 -13.98 -2.28 -14.54
C SER A 3 -14.22 -3.44 -13.56
N GLY A 4 -15.25 -3.35 -12.71
CA GLY A 4 -15.66 -4.40 -11.78
C GLY A 4 -14.64 -4.71 -10.68
N TYR A 5 -13.47 -4.05 -10.70
CA TYR A 5 -12.47 -4.16 -9.65
C TYR A 5 -12.99 -3.66 -8.32
N ARG A 6 -12.68 -4.39 -7.25
CA ARG A 6 -13.06 -4.03 -5.88
C ARG A 6 -11.87 -4.12 -4.95
N VAL A 7 -11.67 -3.06 -4.17
CA VAL A 7 -10.62 -2.99 -3.15
C VAL A 7 -11.21 -3.40 -1.80
N HIS A 8 -10.54 -4.34 -1.14
CA HIS A 8 -10.90 -4.85 0.18
C HIS A 8 -9.67 -4.88 1.08
N LEU A 9 -9.88 -4.93 2.40
CA LEU A 9 -8.80 -5.37 3.29
C LEU A 9 -8.42 -6.80 2.88
N LEU A 10 -7.12 -7.11 2.87
CA LEU A 10 -6.66 -8.45 2.60
C LEU A 10 -7.09 -9.36 3.76
N HIS A 11 -7.87 -10.38 3.47
CA HIS A 11 -8.19 -11.42 4.44
C HIS A 11 -7.01 -12.40 4.53
N THR A 12 -6.74 -12.94 5.72
CA THR A 12 -5.62 -13.88 5.94
C THR A 12 -5.68 -15.09 5.00
N ASP A 13 -6.88 -15.58 4.70
CA ASP A 13 -7.08 -16.69 3.75
C ASP A 13 -6.67 -16.35 2.30
N ASP A 14 -6.65 -15.07 1.93
CA ASP A 14 -6.20 -14.61 0.62
C ASP A 14 -4.71 -14.26 0.59
N ALA A 15 -4.02 -14.27 1.73
CA ALA A 15 -2.59 -13.94 1.82
C ALA A 15 -1.70 -14.82 0.93
N PRO A 16 -1.91 -16.17 0.83
CA PRO A 16 -1.12 -16.99 -0.09
C PRO A 16 -1.33 -16.62 -1.56
N ARG A 17 -2.55 -16.19 -1.94
CA ARG A 17 -2.85 -15.76 -3.31
C ARG A 17 -2.21 -14.40 -3.62
N ALA A 18 -2.23 -13.49 -2.65
CA ALA A 18 -1.57 -12.20 -2.75
C ALA A 18 -0.04 -12.33 -2.85
N TYR A 19 0.56 -13.35 -2.23
CA TYR A 19 2.00 -13.61 -2.34
C TYR A 19 2.47 -13.83 -3.77
N GLY A 20 1.61 -14.42 -4.63
CA GLY A 20 1.93 -14.58 -6.05
C GLY A 20 2.21 -13.25 -6.76
N LEU A 21 1.59 -12.15 -6.33
CA LEU A 21 1.90 -10.81 -6.87
C LEU A 21 3.22 -10.26 -6.35
N ILE A 22 3.53 -10.52 -5.08
CA ILE A 22 4.80 -10.09 -4.46
C ILE A 22 5.96 -10.80 -5.14
N GLN A 23 5.87 -12.12 -5.34
CA GLN A 23 6.89 -12.90 -6.06
C GLN A 23 7.25 -12.33 -7.44
N VAL A 24 6.27 -11.77 -8.15
CA VAL A 24 6.49 -11.15 -9.47
C VAL A 24 7.13 -9.77 -9.34
N ALA A 25 6.73 -8.96 -8.36
CA ALA A 25 7.16 -7.57 -8.21
C ALA A 25 8.47 -7.41 -7.39
N ALA A 26 8.67 -8.27 -6.40
CA ALA A 26 9.77 -8.28 -5.45
C ALA A 26 10.25 -9.73 -5.20
N PRO A 27 10.97 -10.35 -6.15
CA PRO A 27 11.34 -11.77 -6.07
C PRO A 27 12.21 -12.15 -4.85
N CYS A 28 12.91 -11.20 -4.27
CA CYS A 28 13.73 -11.41 -3.06
C CYS A 28 12.90 -11.48 -1.77
N PHE A 29 11.66 -10.96 -1.79
CA PHE A 29 10.79 -10.91 -0.62
C PHE A 29 10.19 -12.29 -0.36
N SER A 30 10.65 -12.94 0.71
CA SER A 30 10.35 -14.36 0.94
C SER A 30 8.90 -14.59 1.39
N ALA A 31 8.46 -15.85 1.35
CA ALA A 31 7.15 -16.23 1.83
C ALA A 31 7.06 -16.08 3.36
N ASP A 32 8.19 -16.27 4.05
CA ASP A 32 8.31 -16.10 5.50
C ASP A 32 8.19 -14.61 5.86
N ASP A 33 8.92 -13.73 5.17
CA ASP A 33 8.78 -12.28 5.32
C ASP A 33 7.34 -11.82 5.09
N TRP A 34 6.68 -12.36 4.06
CA TRP A 34 5.28 -12.07 3.80
C TRP A 34 4.35 -12.57 4.91
N GLY A 35 4.64 -13.75 5.47
CA GLY A 35 3.96 -14.27 6.65
C GLY A 35 4.08 -13.31 7.84
N GLU A 36 5.27 -12.72 8.06
CA GLU A 36 5.49 -11.74 9.12
C GLU A 36 4.69 -10.45 8.91
N VAL A 37 4.62 -9.93 7.67
CA VAL A 37 3.75 -8.78 7.35
C VAL A 37 2.28 -9.09 7.66
N VAL A 38 1.80 -10.26 7.23
CA VAL A 38 0.41 -10.69 7.42
C VAL A 38 0.07 -10.91 8.90
N ALA A 39 1.02 -11.41 9.68
CA ALA A 39 0.88 -11.59 11.13
C ALA A 39 0.92 -10.25 11.90
N SER A 40 1.61 -9.25 11.36
CA SER A 40 1.81 -7.93 11.99
C SER A 40 0.67 -6.94 11.69
N ALA A 41 -0.57 -7.40 11.81
CA ALA A 41 -1.78 -6.62 11.48
C ALA A 41 -2.01 -5.39 12.39
N ASP A 42 -1.31 -5.30 13.52
CA ASP A 42 -1.27 -4.13 14.40
C ASP A 42 -0.45 -2.97 13.80
N ARG A 43 0.52 -3.27 12.93
CA ARG A 43 1.39 -2.28 12.27
C ARG A 43 1.03 -2.08 10.80
N TRP A 44 0.75 -3.18 10.11
CA TRP A 44 0.55 -3.18 8.66
C TRP A 44 -0.92 -3.39 8.32
N THR A 45 -1.47 -2.43 7.57
CA THR A 45 -2.74 -2.61 6.90
C THR A 45 -2.50 -3.11 5.48
N LEU A 46 -3.14 -4.23 5.17
CA LEU A 46 -3.05 -4.89 3.87
C LEU A 46 -4.35 -4.69 3.11
N VAL A 47 -4.25 -4.26 1.85
CA VAL A 47 -5.39 -4.12 0.95
C VAL A 47 -5.15 -4.87 -0.35
N SER A 48 -6.16 -5.57 -0.82
CA SER A 48 -6.14 -6.26 -2.10
C SER A 48 -7.22 -5.72 -3.02
N LEU A 49 -6.92 -5.70 -4.31
CA LEU A 49 -7.86 -5.41 -5.38
C LEU A 49 -8.16 -6.72 -6.12
N LYS A 50 -9.44 -7.10 -6.18
CA LYS A 50 -9.90 -8.29 -6.89
C LYS A 50 -10.64 -7.94 -8.18
N ASP A 51 -10.44 -8.74 -9.21
CA ASP A 51 -11.25 -8.71 -10.44
C ASP A 51 -12.65 -9.34 -10.21
N PRO A 52 -13.59 -9.21 -11.18
CA PRO A 52 -14.92 -9.81 -11.05
C PRO A 52 -14.94 -11.33 -10.89
N ALA A 53 -13.88 -12.02 -11.32
CA ALA A 53 -13.71 -13.47 -11.14
C ALA A 53 -13.09 -13.82 -9.77
N GLY A 54 -12.75 -12.82 -8.95
CA GLY A 54 -12.23 -12.97 -7.60
C GLY A 54 -10.70 -13.09 -7.51
N TYR A 55 -9.97 -12.96 -8.62
CA TYR A 55 -8.51 -13.02 -8.60
C TYR A 55 -7.93 -11.73 -8.04
N VAL A 56 -6.91 -11.85 -7.19
CA VAL A 56 -6.14 -10.71 -6.69
C VAL A 56 -5.29 -10.16 -7.85
N ARG A 57 -5.53 -8.90 -8.23
CA ARG A 57 -4.84 -8.20 -9.32
C ARG A 57 -4.02 -7.01 -8.83
N GLY A 58 -4.33 -6.51 -7.64
CA GLY A 58 -3.55 -5.47 -6.99
C GLY A 58 -3.40 -5.72 -5.50
N LEU A 59 -2.31 -5.21 -4.93
CA LEU A 59 -1.95 -5.37 -3.54
C LEU A 59 -1.26 -4.10 -3.05
N ALA A 60 -1.59 -3.66 -1.84
CA ALA A 60 -0.76 -2.71 -1.14
C ALA A 60 -0.65 -3.05 0.35
N ALA A 61 0.52 -2.77 0.92
CA ALA A 61 0.78 -2.80 2.36
C ALA A 61 1.16 -1.39 2.80
N TYR A 62 0.55 -0.92 3.89
CA TYR A 62 0.89 0.40 4.42
C TYR A 62 0.83 0.43 5.94
N ARG A 63 1.59 1.37 6.52
CA ARG A 63 1.47 1.79 7.91
C ARG A 63 1.19 3.29 7.99
N ILE A 64 0.66 3.75 9.11
CA ILE A 64 0.48 5.18 9.38
C ILE A 64 1.28 5.56 10.62
N GLY A 65 2.12 6.58 10.53
CA GLY A 65 2.97 7.01 11.63
C GLY A 65 3.28 8.50 11.62
N THR A 66 4.00 8.95 12.64
CA THR A 66 4.49 10.33 12.76
C THR A 66 5.91 10.42 12.19
N HIS A 67 6.04 11.04 11.02
CA HIS A 67 7.30 11.31 10.34
C HIS A 67 7.83 12.71 10.74
N PRO A 68 9.15 12.89 10.92
CA PRO A 68 9.74 14.15 11.40
C PRO A 68 9.41 15.38 10.53
N ILE A 69 9.43 15.21 9.21
CA ILE A 69 9.09 16.27 8.24
C ILE A 69 7.62 16.22 7.79
N ALA A 70 7.14 15.05 7.36
CA ALA A 70 5.80 14.87 6.81
C ALA A 70 4.68 14.92 7.87
N ARG A 71 4.99 14.99 9.17
CA ARG A 71 4.01 14.85 10.26
C ARG A 71 3.25 13.54 10.12
N ARG A 72 1.93 13.53 9.87
CA ARG A 72 1.19 12.27 9.78
C ARG A 72 1.33 11.68 8.38
N LEU A 73 2.03 10.56 8.27
CA LEU A 73 2.38 9.91 7.00
C LEU A 73 1.69 8.55 6.89
N MET A 74 1.02 8.30 5.76
CA MET A 74 0.75 6.94 5.29
C MET A 74 1.95 6.47 4.48
N ASP A 75 2.66 5.46 4.95
CA ASP A 75 3.84 4.92 4.30
C ASP A 75 3.53 3.58 3.64
N VAL A 76 3.78 3.47 2.33
CA VAL A 76 3.33 2.39 1.46
C VAL A 76 4.55 1.73 0.79
N PRO A 77 5.22 0.77 1.45
CA PRO A 77 6.37 0.04 0.90
C PRO A 77 6.01 -0.94 -0.22
N ILE A 78 4.79 -1.48 -0.19
CA ILE A 78 4.31 -2.42 -1.21
C ILE A 78 3.13 -1.77 -1.92
N PHE A 79 3.27 -1.53 -3.22
CA PHE A 79 2.19 -1.15 -4.11
C PHE A 79 2.37 -1.90 -5.44
N VAL A 80 1.51 -2.89 -5.68
CA VAL A 80 1.58 -3.76 -6.85
C VAL A 80 0.25 -3.71 -7.60
N ALA A 81 0.33 -3.48 -8.90
CA ALA A 81 -0.75 -3.70 -9.85
C ALA A 81 -0.22 -4.64 -10.93
N ALA A 82 -0.87 -5.78 -11.14
CA ALA A 82 -0.46 -6.76 -12.15
C ALA A 82 -1.64 -7.20 -13.00
N SER A 83 -1.59 -6.85 -14.28
CA SER A 83 -2.48 -7.34 -15.31
C SER A 83 -1.82 -7.19 -16.67
N VAL A 84 -2.08 -8.13 -17.58
CA VAL A 84 -1.61 -8.06 -18.97
C VAL A 84 -2.45 -7.08 -19.80
N ILE A 85 -3.65 -6.72 -19.32
CA ILE A 85 -4.67 -6.02 -20.12
C ILE A 85 -4.99 -4.62 -19.56
N ASP A 86 -4.86 -4.41 -18.24
CA ASP A 86 -5.43 -3.23 -17.57
C ASP A 86 -4.72 -2.86 -16.26
N ASP A 87 -3.40 -2.93 -16.24
CA ASP A 87 -2.56 -2.55 -15.10
C ASP A 87 -2.78 -1.08 -14.67
N VAL A 88 -2.97 -0.17 -15.63
CA VAL A 88 -3.26 1.24 -15.37
C VAL A 88 -4.56 1.43 -14.58
N ALA A 89 -5.67 0.78 -14.96
CA ALA A 89 -6.91 0.95 -14.19
C ALA A 89 -6.84 0.28 -12.82
N ILE A 90 -6.12 -0.84 -12.69
CA ILE A 90 -5.89 -1.46 -11.37
C ILE A 90 -5.10 -0.51 -10.47
N ALA A 91 -4.02 0.07 -10.98
CA ALA A 91 -3.21 1.03 -10.26
C ALA A 91 -4.03 2.26 -9.86
N ASP A 92 -4.83 2.82 -10.77
CA ASP A 92 -5.67 3.99 -10.49
C ASP A 92 -6.73 3.71 -9.40
N VAL A 93 -7.43 2.56 -9.49
CA VAL A 93 -8.43 2.17 -8.50
C VAL A 93 -7.80 1.91 -7.13
N LEU A 94 -6.65 1.22 -7.09
CA LEU A 94 -5.93 0.93 -5.85
C LEU A 94 -5.37 2.21 -5.22
N PHE A 95 -4.72 3.07 -6.02
CA PHE A 95 -4.17 4.35 -5.58
C PHE A 95 -5.28 5.28 -5.06
N THR A 96 -6.40 5.37 -5.76
CA THR A 96 -7.57 6.15 -5.32
C THR A 96 -8.11 5.62 -3.99
N SER A 97 -8.10 4.30 -3.79
CA SER A 97 -8.49 3.69 -2.50
C SER A 97 -7.53 4.09 -1.38
N LEU A 98 -6.22 4.02 -1.62
CA LEU A 98 -5.20 4.45 -0.64
C LEU A 98 -5.33 5.93 -0.31
N ARG A 99 -5.56 6.80 -1.31
CA ARG A 99 -5.78 8.24 -1.09
C ARG A 99 -6.99 8.55 -0.22
N ARG A 100 -8.05 7.74 -0.30
CA ARG A 100 -9.21 7.85 0.62
C ARG A 100 -8.86 7.37 2.02
N ARG A 101 -8.07 6.30 2.14
CA ARG A 101 -7.61 5.73 3.42
C ARG A 101 -6.58 6.60 4.12
N SER A 102 -5.85 7.43 3.38
CA SER A 102 -4.91 8.41 3.93
C SER A 102 -5.58 9.67 4.45
N ALA A 103 -6.93 9.73 4.49
CA ALA A 103 -7.65 10.82 5.15
C ALA A 103 -7.14 11.03 6.58
N GLY A 104 -6.73 12.27 6.87
CA GLY A 104 -6.11 12.65 8.15
C GLY A 104 -4.58 12.54 8.17
N CYS A 105 -3.95 11.96 7.15
CA CYS A 105 -2.52 12.11 6.91
C CYS A 105 -2.25 13.42 6.16
N ASP A 106 -1.07 13.99 6.36
CA ASP A 106 -0.58 15.12 5.56
C ASP A 106 -0.02 14.63 4.21
N PHE A 107 0.61 13.45 4.23
CA PHE A 107 1.22 12.83 3.06
C PHE A 107 0.94 11.32 3.00
N MET A 108 1.04 10.79 1.77
CA MET A 108 1.16 9.38 1.47
C MET A 108 2.48 9.17 0.70
N ARG A 109 3.32 8.24 1.13
CA ARG A 109 4.58 7.89 0.46
C ARG A 109 4.45 6.52 -0.20
N LEU A 110 4.73 6.45 -1.49
CA LEU A 110 4.97 5.19 -2.20
C LEU A 110 6.48 4.98 -2.27
N TRP A 111 6.98 3.85 -1.79
CA TRP A 111 8.42 3.58 -1.87
C TRP A 111 8.87 3.48 -3.31
N GLY A 112 10.08 3.99 -3.59
CA GLY A 112 10.65 3.95 -4.93
C GLY A 112 11.15 2.57 -5.35
N GLN A 113 11.41 1.69 -4.37
CA GLN A 113 11.84 0.31 -4.56
C GLN A 113 11.08 -0.57 -3.58
N PHE A 114 10.77 -1.79 -4.00
CA PHE A 114 10.22 -2.78 -3.07
C PHE A 114 11.24 -3.11 -1.99
N PRO A 115 10.77 -3.35 -0.75
CA PRO A 115 11.64 -3.88 0.30
C PRO A 115 12.18 -5.26 -0.12
N SER A 116 13.40 -5.55 0.30
CA SER A 116 14.05 -6.83 0.11
C SER A 116 13.55 -7.89 1.10
N ASP A 117 13.18 -7.50 2.31
CA ASP A 117 12.69 -8.36 3.39
C ASP A 117 11.76 -7.60 4.36
N PHE A 118 11.22 -8.29 5.37
CA PHE A 118 10.35 -7.67 6.37
C PHE A 118 11.09 -6.68 7.27
N ALA A 119 12.36 -6.95 7.60
CA ALA A 119 13.16 -6.07 8.46
C ALA A 119 13.35 -4.69 7.82
N GLU A 120 13.51 -4.62 6.51
CA GLU A 120 13.56 -3.38 5.75
C GLU A 120 12.25 -2.59 5.86
N MET A 121 11.08 -3.24 5.88
CA MET A 121 9.79 -2.55 6.09
C MET A 121 9.70 -1.93 7.49
N GLU A 122 10.28 -2.58 8.50
CA GLU A 122 10.31 -2.15 9.90
C GLU A 122 11.44 -1.14 10.20
N ASP A 123 12.30 -0.82 9.24
CA ASP A 123 13.41 0.12 9.42
C ASP A 123 12.89 1.55 9.64
N GLU A 124 13.04 2.04 10.88
CA GLU A 124 12.62 3.38 11.29
C GLU A 124 13.46 4.51 10.68
N ASP A 125 14.73 4.24 10.34
CA ASP A 125 15.57 5.22 9.67
C ASP A 125 15.05 5.42 8.25
N LYS A 126 14.68 4.34 7.54
CA LYS A 126 13.99 4.43 6.24
C LYS A 126 12.63 5.10 6.36
N PHE A 127 11.89 4.81 7.42
CA PHE A 127 10.63 5.51 7.68
C PHE A 127 10.83 7.02 7.76
N CYS A 128 11.83 7.47 8.52
CA CYS A 128 12.11 8.88 8.78
C CYS A 128 12.72 9.65 7.59
N ARG A 129 13.13 8.95 6.52
CA ARG A 129 13.73 9.54 5.33
C ARG A 129 12.69 10.11 4.36
N TRP A 130 12.65 11.43 4.27
CA TRP A 130 11.76 12.13 3.34
C TRP A 130 11.94 11.73 1.86
N ASP A 131 13.16 11.39 1.45
CA ASP A 131 13.55 11.07 0.07
C ASP A 131 13.39 9.58 -0.30
N HIS A 132 12.79 8.77 0.57
CA HIS A 132 12.70 7.32 0.38
C HIS A 132 11.59 6.86 -0.57
N GLY A 133 10.93 7.79 -1.28
CA GLY A 133 9.87 7.45 -2.20
C GLY A 133 9.16 8.66 -2.79
N LEU A 134 8.12 8.39 -3.57
CA LEU A 134 7.24 9.42 -4.10
C LEU A 134 6.32 9.93 -2.98
N MET A 135 6.50 11.20 -2.62
CA MET A 135 5.65 11.91 -1.67
C MET A 135 4.42 12.50 -2.38
N VAL A 136 3.24 12.03 -1.99
CA VAL A 136 1.95 12.54 -2.46
C VAL A 136 1.29 13.31 -1.34
N ARG A 137 1.02 14.59 -1.56
CA ARG A 137 0.23 15.39 -0.61
C ARG A 137 -1.21 14.87 -0.58
N VAL A 138 -1.72 14.59 0.61
CA VAL A 138 -3.13 14.22 0.77
C VAL A 138 -3.94 15.50 0.79
N ASP A 139 -4.99 15.55 -0.02
CA ASP A 139 -5.88 16.73 -0.03
C ASP A 139 -6.54 16.84 1.34
N GLN A 140 -6.16 17.86 2.10
CA GLN A 140 -6.89 18.20 3.30
C GLN A 140 -8.20 18.82 2.86
N LYS A 141 -9.32 18.26 3.34
CA LYS A 141 -10.61 18.94 3.25
C LYS A 141 -10.39 20.33 3.85
N PRO A 142 -10.73 21.44 3.15
CA PRO A 142 -10.50 22.76 3.70
C PRO A 142 -11.15 22.82 5.08
N SER A 143 -10.38 23.23 6.10
CA SER A 143 -10.95 23.55 7.40
C SER A 143 -12.14 24.47 7.15
N PRO A 144 -13.34 24.20 7.71
CA PRO A 144 -14.41 25.18 7.64
C PRO A 144 -13.82 26.47 8.21
N ALA A 145 -13.70 27.49 7.36
CA ALA A 145 -13.30 28.80 7.80
C ALA A 145 -14.23 29.16 8.97
N LEU A 146 -13.64 29.49 10.12
CA LEU A 146 -14.38 30.04 11.24
C LEU A 146 -15.07 31.31 10.73
N LEU A 147 -16.36 31.19 10.42
CA LEU A 147 -17.30 32.29 10.25
C LEU A 147 -18.00 32.53 11.59
#